data_AF-A0A357TQI7-F1
#
_entry.id   AF-A0A357TQI7-F1
#
_cell.length_a   1.000
_cell.length_b   1.000
_cell.length_c   1.000
_cell.angle_alpha   90.00
_cell.angle_beta   90.00
_cell.angle_gamma   90.00
#
_symmetry.space_group_name_H-M   'P 1'
#
loop_
_entity.id
_entity.type
_entity.pdbx_description
1 polymer ?
#
loop_
_entity_poly.entity_id
_entity_poly.type
_entity_poly.pdbx_seq_one_letter_code
_entity_poly.pdbx_strand_id
1 'polypeptide(L)'
;NLKDSWADIDDGEIILKGMHISPYEQGNIFNKDPRRPRRLLAHKSEIRHLQQQIKLQGYTLVPLQLYFKQGRVKVELGLCKGKKLYDKRADAAARDAKRDIDRAIKTRR
;
A
#
# COMPACT_ATOMS: atom_id res chain seq x y z
N ASN A 1 -8.10 2.14 5.01
CA ASN A 1 -6.73 2.08 5.57
C ASN A 1 -5.89 1.19 4.67
N LEU A 2 -4.77 1.71 4.15
CA LEU A 2 -3.84 1.02 3.26
C LEU A 2 -2.64 0.40 4.00
N LYS A 3 -2.53 0.59 5.32
CA LYS A 3 -1.45 -0.01 6.11
C LYS A 3 -1.50 -1.54 5.98
N ASP A 4 -0.32 -2.13 5.82
CA ASP A 4 -0.09 -3.57 5.67
C ASP A 4 -0.87 -4.23 4.54
N SER A 5 -1.27 -3.46 3.53
CA SER A 5 -1.90 -3.98 2.32
C SER A 5 -0.87 -4.18 1.20
N TRP A 6 -1.03 -5.25 0.44
CA TRP A 6 -0.17 -5.59 -0.70
C TRP A 6 -1.01 -6.20 -1.81
N ALA A 7 -0.49 -6.13 -3.04
CA ALA A 7 -1.11 -6.80 -4.17
C ALA A 7 -0.28 -8.03 -4.57
N ASP A 8 -1.00 -9.08 -4.94
CA ASP A 8 -0.45 -10.35 -5.35
C ASP A 8 -0.95 -10.68 -6.77
N ILE A 9 -0.18 -11.45 -7.53
CA ILE A 9 -0.57 -11.85 -8.89
C ILE A 9 -0.81 -13.35 -8.89
N ASP A 10 -2.08 -13.73 -8.96
CA ASP A 10 -2.54 -15.11 -8.94
C ASP A 10 -3.29 -15.42 -10.24
N ASP A 11 -2.93 -16.51 -10.93
CA ASP A 11 -3.52 -16.94 -12.21
C ASP A 11 -3.67 -15.84 -13.29
N GLY A 12 -2.78 -14.85 -13.29
CA GLY A 12 -2.82 -13.74 -14.25
C GLY A 12 -3.82 -12.64 -13.88
N GLU A 13 -4.29 -12.61 -12.64
CA GLU A 13 -5.10 -11.55 -12.06
C GLU A 13 -4.36 -10.87 -10.90
N ILE A 14 -4.54 -9.57 -10.75
CA ILE A 14 -4.00 -8.83 -9.60
C ILE A 14 -5.04 -8.83 -8.49
N ILE A 15 -4.67 -9.35 -7.31
CA ILE A 15 -5.53 -9.41 -6.13
C ILE A 15 -4.93 -8.53 -5.03
N LEU A 16 -5.68 -7.52 -4.61
CA LEU A 16 -5.34 -6.68 -3.47
C LEU A 16 -5.79 -7.35 -2.17
N LYS A 17 -4.84 -7.58 -1.27
CA LYS A 17 -5.01 -8.25 0.03
C LYS A 17 -4.67 -7.28 1.17
N GLY A 18 -5.27 -7.49 2.35
CA GLY A 18 -4.97 -6.71 3.56
C GLY A 18 -5.54 -5.28 3.59
N MET A 19 -6.15 -4.79 2.52
CA MET A 19 -6.78 -3.46 2.52
C MET A 19 -8.05 -3.47 3.38
N HIS A 20 -8.06 -2.65 4.43
CA HIS A 20 -9.22 -2.47 5.29
C HIS A 20 -10.07 -1.29 4.81
N ILE A 21 -11.29 -1.57 4.38
CA ILE A 21 -12.31 -0.56 4.10
C ILE A 21 -13.35 -0.64 5.20
N SER A 22 -13.44 0.41 6.01
CA SER A 22 -14.44 0.49 7.08
C SER A 22 -15.84 0.35 6.48
N PRO A 23 -16.69 -0.54 7.03
CA PRO A 23 -18.08 -0.60 6.66
C PRO A 23 -18.75 0.76 6.84
N TYR A 24 -19.76 1.01 6.03
CA TYR A 24 -20.58 2.20 6.17
C TYR A 24 -21.62 1.96 7.27
N GLU A 25 -21.62 2.80 8.30
CA GLU A 25 -22.48 2.63 9.49
C GLU A 25 -23.96 2.77 9.15
N GLN A 26 -24.30 3.68 8.23
CA GLN A 26 -25.65 3.88 7.72
C GLN A 26 -26.00 2.86 6.61
N GLY A 27 -25.23 1.78 6.48
CA GLY A 27 -25.44 0.70 5.54
C GLY A 27 -26.36 -0.41 6.08
N ASN A 28 -26.55 -1.45 5.28
CA ASN A 28 -27.30 -2.64 5.68
C ASN A 28 -26.51 -3.45 6.73
N ILE A 29 -27.22 -4.22 7.56
CA ILE A 29 -26.68 -5.12 8.60
C ILE A 29 -25.76 -6.18 7.96
N PHE A 30 -26.05 -6.57 6.71
CA PHE A 30 -25.23 -7.50 5.92
C PHE A 30 -24.04 -6.81 5.23
N ASN A 31 -23.18 -6.18 6.02
CA ASN A 31 -21.93 -5.60 5.52
C ASN A 31 -20.93 -6.69 5.11
N LYS A 32 -20.25 -6.49 3.98
CA LYS A 32 -19.18 -7.40 3.54
C LYS A 32 -17.95 -7.28 4.44
N ASP A 33 -17.15 -8.35 4.50
CA ASP A 33 -15.87 -8.34 5.22
C ASP A 33 -15.01 -7.13 4.80
N PRO A 34 -14.62 -6.25 5.75
CA PRO A 34 -13.75 -5.09 5.53
C PRO A 34 -12.42 -5.41 4.86
N ARG A 35 -11.87 -6.61 5.10
CA ARG A 35 -10.53 -7.05 4.64
C ARG A 35 -10.59 -8.02 3.46
N ARG A 36 -11.76 -8.20 2.86
CA ARG A 36 -11.95 -9.12 1.74
C ARG A 36 -10.92 -8.88 0.62
N PRO A 37 -10.42 -9.94 -0.04
CA PRO A 37 -9.59 -9.78 -1.23
C PRO A 37 -10.38 -9.09 -2.34
N ARG A 38 -9.71 -8.21 -3.08
CA ARG A 38 -10.31 -7.41 -4.16
C ARG A 38 -9.50 -7.55 -5.42
N ARG A 39 -10.10 -8.13 -6.46
CA ARG A 39 -9.51 -8.21 -7.80
C ARG A 39 -9.40 -6.80 -8.39
N LEU A 40 -8.22 -6.47 -8.91
CA LEU A 40 -7.94 -5.23 -9.63
C LEU A 40 -8.02 -5.45 -11.13
N LEU A 41 -8.43 -4.42 -11.85
CA LEU A 41 -8.53 -4.43 -13.32
C LEU A 41 -7.27 -3.78 -13.90
N ALA A 42 -6.53 -4.53 -14.70
CA ALA A 42 -5.32 -4.09 -15.39
C ALA A 42 -5.22 -4.77 -16.77
N HIS A 43 -4.38 -4.25 -17.67
CA HIS A 43 -4.19 -4.89 -18.97
C HIS A 43 -3.34 -6.16 -18.84
N LYS A 44 -3.64 -7.19 -19.65
CA LYS A 44 -2.94 -8.48 -19.62
C LYS A 44 -1.42 -8.37 -19.83
N SER A 45 -0.97 -7.44 -20.67
CA SER A 45 0.45 -7.15 -20.90
C SER A 45 1.13 -6.59 -19.65
N GLU A 46 0.48 -5.66 -18.94
CA GLU A 46 0.97 -5.05 -17.70
C GLU A 46 1.09 -6.10 -16.60
N ILE A 47 0.06 -6.95 -16.42
CA ILE A 47 0.07 -8.01 -15.40
C ILE A 47 1.26 -8.95 -15.62
N ARG A 48 1.50 -9.35 -16.87
CA ARG A 48 2.63 -10.23 -17.21
C ARG A 48 3.98 -9.56 -16.90
N HIS A 49 4.13 -8.27 -17.22
CA HIS A 49 5.35 -7.52 -16.94
C HIS A 49 5.62 -7.44 -15.43
N LEU A 50 4.61 -7.08 -14.65
CA LEU A 50 4.71 -7.00 -13.18
C LEU A 50 5.02 -8.37 -12.58
N GLN A 51 4.39 -9.45 -13.07
CA GLN A 51 4.63 -10.81 -12.59
C GLN A 51 6.09 -11.24 -12.78
N GLN A 52 6.70 -10.88 -13.91
CA GLN A 52 8.12 -11.17 -14.16
C GLN A 52 9.04 -10.39 -13.20
N GLN A 53 8.74 -9.10 -12.96
CA GLN A 53 9.53 -8.27 -12.05
C GLN A 53 9.47 -8.76 -10.60
N ILE A 54 8.28 -9.16 -10.13
CA ILE A 54 8.09 -9.75 -8.80
C ILE A 54 8.93 -11.03 -8.65
N LYS A 55 8.85 -11.94 -9.62
CA LYS A 55 9.55 -13.24 -9.59
C LYS A 55 11.08 -13.09 -9.63
N LEU A 56 11.59 -12.19 -10.46
CA LEU A 56 13.04 -12.08 -10.71
C LEU A 56 13.79 -11.33 -9.61
N GLN A 57 13.22 -10.24 -9.08
CA GLN A 57 13.98 -9.28 -8.28
C GLN A 57 13.50 -9.19 -6.81
N GLY A 58 12.53 -10.04 -6.43
CA GLY A 58 11.93 -10.04 -5.09
C GLY A 58 11.22 -8.72 -4.77
N TYR A 59 10.67 -8.07 -5.80
CA TYR A 59 9.86 -6.88 -5.60
C TYR A 59 8.47 -7.24 -5.06
N THR A 60 7.87 -6.30 -4.36
CA THR A 60 6.50 -6.40 -3.84
C THR A 60 5.66 -5.29 -4.43
N LEU A 61 4.42 -5.61 -4.83
CA LEU A 61 3.44 -4.62 -5.23
C LEU A 61 2.72 -4.05 -4.01
N VAL A 62 2.80 -2.74 -3.81
CA VAL A 62 2.20 -2.04 -2.68
C VAL A 62 1.27 -0.95 -3.20
N PRO A 63 0.04 -0.81 -2.66
CA PRO A 63 -0.83 0.32 -3.00
C PRO A 63 -0.29 1.62 -2.40
N LEU A 64 -0.11 2.64 -3.23
CA LEU A 64 0.40 3.94 -2.82
C LEU A 64 -0.75 4.88 -2.44
N GLN A 65 -1.74 4.98 -3.32
CA GLN A 65 -2.88 5.87 -3.11
C GLN A 65 -4.16 5.33 -3.76
N LEU A 66 -5.28 5.78 -3.21
CA LEU A 66 -6.61 5.62 -3.80
C LEU A 66 -7.06 6.98 -4.29
N TYR A 67 -7.52 7.06 -5.54
CA TYR A 67 -7.98 8.30 -6.14
C TYR A 67 -9.26 8.10 -6.93
N PHE A 68 -10.08 9.14 -7.01
CA PHE A 68 -11.30 9.12 -7.81
C PHE A 68 -10.99 9.56 -9.25
N LYS A 69 -11.46 8.79 -10.22
CA LYS A 69 -11.41 9.13 -11.64
C LYS A 69 -12.73 8.72 -12.29
N GLN A 70 -13.44 9.68 -12.88
CA GLN A 70 -14.71 9.45 -13.57
C GLN A 70 -15.74 8.68 -12.72
N GLY A 71 -15.91 9.08 -11.45
CA GLY A 71 -16.85 8.44 -10.52
C GLY A 71 -16.43 7.06 -10.01
N ARG A 72 -15.24 6.56 -10.37
CA ARG A 72 -14.70 5.29 -9.89
C ARG A 72 -13.47 5.51 -9.01
N VAL A 73 -13.29 4.64 -8.03
CA VAL A 73 -12.04 4.59 -7.23
C VAL A 73 -11.01 3.77 -7.99
N LYS A 74 -9.84 4.36 -8.22
CA LYS A 74 -8.66 3.70 -8.76
C LYS A 74 -7.60 3.55 -7.68
N VAL A 75 -6.82 2.49 -7.81
CA VAL A 75 -5.68 2.21 -6.94
C VAL A 75 -4.41 2.45 -7.74
N GLU A 76 -3.49 3.21 -7.20
CA GLU A 76 -2.13 3.30 -7.71
C GLU A 76 -1.25 2.25 -7.04
N LEU A 77 -0.55 1.45 -7.84
CA LEU A 77 0.36 0.41 -7.36
C LEU A 77 1.80 0.83 -7.64
N GLY A 78 2.66 0.65 -6.64
CA GLY A 78 4.10 0.79 -6.77
C GLY A 78 4.79 -0.56 -6.66
N LEU A 79 5.78 -0.79 -7.52
CA LEU A 79 6.78 -1.83 -7.31
C LEU A 79 7.80 -1.32 -6.31
N CYS A 80 7.91 -2.02 -5.19
CA CYS A 80 8.79 -1.62 -4.11
C CYS A 80 9.74 -2.75 -3.73
N LYS A 81 10.92 -2.36 -3.26
CA LYS A 81 11.87 -3.25 -2.60
C LYS A 81 12.02 -2.83 -1.16
N GLY A 82 12.06 -3.79 -0.24
CA GLY A 82 12.36 -3.50 1.15
C GLY A 82 13.73 -2.83 1.30
N LYS A 83 13.82 -1.77 2.12
CA LYS A 83 15.10 -1.18 2.51
C LYS A 83 15.95 -2.19 3.27
N LYS A 84 17.26 -2.17 3.05
CA LYS A 84 18.20 -3.04 3.76
C LYS A 84 18.35 -2.57 5.22
N LEU A 85 18.82 -3.46 6.10
CA LEU A 85 18.83 -3.20 7.54
C LEU A 85 19.72 -2.00 7.93
N TYR A 86 20.83 -1.79 7.21
CA TYR A 86 21.72 -0.64 7.44
C TYR A 86 21.05 0.69 7.06
N ASP A 87 20.30 0.73 5.96
CA ASP A 87 19.54 1.93 5.54
C ASP A 87 18.48 2.31 6.58
N LYS A 88 17.84 1.30 7.20
CA LYS A 88 16.85 1.53 8.27
C LYS A 88 17.44 2.22 9.49
N ARG A 89 18.73 1.99 9.82
CA ARG A 89 19.39 2.63 10.96
C ARG A 89 19.62 4.12 10.69
N ALA A 90 20.10 4.48 9.50
CA ALA A 90 20.29 5.87 9.10
C ALA A 90 18.95 6.64 9.10
N ASP A 91 17.90 6.04 8.53
CA ASP A 91 16.56 6.63 8.53
C ASP A 91 15.98 6.78 9.95
N ALA A 92 16.22 5.80 10.84
CA ALA A 92 15.77 5.87 12.23
C ALA A 92 16.46 7.01 12.98
N ALA A 93 17.79 7.11 12.85
CA ALA A 93 18.56 8.20 13.46
C ALA A 93 18.12 9.58 12.96
N ALA A 94 17.91 9.75 11.65
CA ALA A 94 17.42 11.00 11.08
C ALA A 94 16.01 11.35 11.58
N ARG A 95 15.12 10.34 11.72
CA ARG A 95 13.76 10.53 12.21
C ARG A 95 13.73 10.91 13.69
N ASP A 96 14.59 10.30 14.51
CA ASP A 96 14.71 10.62 15.94
C ASP A 96 15.30 12.02 16.13
N ALA A 97 16.37 12.37 15.39
CA ALA A 97 16.94 13.71 15.40
C ALA A 97 15.91 14.79 15.02
N LYS A 98 15.11 14.55 13.97
CA LYS A 98 14.02 15.45 13.60
C LYS A 98 12.98 15.60 14.70
N ARG A 99 12.61 14.49 15.36
CA ARG A 99 11.64 14.49 16.46
C ARG A 99 12.12 15.31 17.66
N ASP A 100 13.41 15.25 17.97
CA ASP A 100 14.00 16.01 19.07
C ASP A 100 14.12 17.50 18.75
N ILE A 101 14.45 17.85 17.50
CA ILE A 101 14.41 19.24 17.01
C ILE A 101 12.98 19.81 17.12
N ASP A 102 11.98 19.07 16.63
CA ASP A 102 10.58 19.49 16.66
C ASP A 102 10.07 19.68 18.11
N ARG A 103 10.51 18.83 19.05
CA ARG A 103 10.21 18.99 20.49
C ARG A 103 10.87 20.24 21.07
N ALA A 104 12.17 20.46 20.80
CA ALA A 104 12.90 21.60 21.33
C ALA A 104 12.30 22.94 20.83
N ILE A 105 11.84 22.99 19.57
CA ILE A 105 11.15 24.16 19.02
C ILE A 105 9.79 24.37 19.69
N LYS A 106 9.04 23.30 19.99
CA LYS A 106 7.72 23.38 20.62
C LYS A 106 7.79 23.82 22.10
N THR A 107 8.82 23.44 22.84
CA THR A 107 9.00 23.84 24.25
C THR A 107 9.47 25.29 24.41
N ARG A 108 10.04 25.89 23.35
CA ARG A 108 10.54 27.27 23.37
C ARG A 108 9.48 28.32 23.03
N ARG A 109 8.24 27.89 22.77
CA ARG A 109 7.08 28.72 22.46
C ARG A 109 6.08 28.68 23.61
#